data_AF-A0A820HNZ7-F1
#
_entry.id   AF-A0A820HNZ7-F1
#
_cell.length_a   1.000
_cell.length_b   1.000
_cell.length_c   1.000
_cell.angle_alpha   90.00
_cell.angle_beta   90.00
_cell.angle_gamma   90.00
#
_symmetry.space_group_name_H-M   'P 1'
#
loop_
_entity.id
_entity.type
_entity.pdbx_description
1 polymer ?
#
loop_
_entity_poly.entity_id
_entity_poly.type
_entity_poly.pdbx_seq_one_letter_code
_entity_poly.pdbx_strand_id
1 'polypeptide(L)'
;MIFSNNYSNTEDESTAVDDLSILCLELTHRLNNEQNLRQSPVIFTPSFSSSKTFRFPYRYSHWKSSPILPRAFSRCEHTLAMHLLTIIDRLCRQHNITYFIYEGTLLGSVRHHDIIPWDDDVDIIIPYQKLINRADTPGKQYYKLSYKNTPSAGGYKWHFPFVDIFFYEQDQSSLWSLQTPDTKIRKRHVFPLVLRPLGQLWLPAPRNPKRLFGFDPFDE
;
A
#
# COMPACT_ATOMS: atom_id res chain seq x y z
N MET A 1 -44.46 -4.49 8.72
CA MET A 1 -44.16 -4.74 7.30
C MET A 1 -43.92 -3.40 6.63
N ILE A 2 -42.78 -3.25 5.95
CA ILE A 2 -42.50 -2.35 4.81
C ILE A 2 -42.44 -0.85 5.18
N PHE A 3 -41.24 -0.31 5.44
CA PHE A 3 -40.26 0.24 4.48
C PHE A 3 -40.76 1.45 3.69
N SER A 4 -40.27 2.62 4.08
CA SER A 4 -39.75 3.63 3.15
C SER A 4 -38.91 4.61 3.95
N ASN A 5 -37.62 4.73 3.64
CA ASN A 5 -36.89 5.98 3.85
C ASN A 5 -35.64 5.99 2.95
N ASN A 6 -35.76 6.80 1.89
CA ASN A 6 -34.79 7.80 1.45
C ASN A 6 -33.30 7.44 1.65
N TYR A 7 -32.67 6.94 0.59
CA TYR A 7 -31.23 7.11 0.39
C TYR A 7 -30.97 8.55 -0.07
N SER A 8 -30.84 9.45 0.90
CA SER A 8 -30.26 10.77 0.72
C SER A 8 -28.74 10.68 0.80
N ASN A 9 -28.07 11.33 -0.17
CA ASN A 9 -26.65 11.66 -0.17
C ASN A 9 -26.12 11.96 1.24
N THR A 10 -25.24 11.12 1.76
CA THR A 10 -24.43 11.47 2.94
C THR A 10 -23.09 11.99 2.46
N GLU A 11 -23.09 13.31 2.23
CA GLU A 11 -22.11 14.26 2.77
C GLU A 11 -20.75 13.65 3.14
N ASP A 12 -19.83 13.73 2.19
CA ASP A 12 -18.41 13.64 2.44
C ASP A 12 -17.98 15.01 3.02
N GLU A 13 -18.30 15.25 4.29
CA GLU A 13 -17.86 16.44 5.01
C GLU A 13 -16.40 16.27 5.47
N SER A 14 -15.51 17.14 4.99
CA SER A 14 -14.19 17.30 5.55
C SER A 14 -14.30 18.01 6.90
N THR A 15 -14.42 17.26 7.99
CA THR A 15 -14.35 17.80 9.34
C THR A 15 -12.90 17.76 9.85
N ALA A 16 -12.42 18.96 10.22
CA ALA A 16 -11.13 19.21 10.84
C ALA A 16 -11.20 19.03 12.37
N VAL A 17 -10.02 19.05 13.01
CA VAL A 17 -9.70 18.96 14.46
C VAL A 17 -9.53 17.52 14.97
N ASP A 18 -8.49 17.08 15.69
CA ASP A 18 -7.12 17.56 16.00
C ASP A 18 -6.31 16.28 16.36
N ASP A 19 -4.98 16.32 16.22
CA ASP A 19 -3.98 15.33 16.68
C ASP A 19 -3.77 13.99 15.95
N LEU A 20 -4.68 13.52 15.08
CA LEU A 20 -4.39 12.38 14.16
C LEU A 20 -4.41 12.74 12.69
N SER A 21 -5.13 13.81 12.40
CA SER A 21 -4.65 14.77 11.44
C SER A 21 -3.17 15.04 11.71
N ILE A 22 -2.62 15.08 12.94
CA ILE A 22 -1.18 15.22 13.15
C ILE A 22 -0.38 14.02 12.63
N LEU A 23 -0.71 12.72 12.72
CA LEU A 23 0.19 11.70 12.11
C LEU A 23 0.17 11.75 10.57
N CYS A 24 -1.01 11.91 9.96
CA CYS A 24 -1.16 12.02 8.50
C CYS A 24 -0.75 13.39 7.95
N LEU A 25 -0.93 14.48 8.70
CA LEU A 25 -0.41 15.82 8.44
C LEU A 25 1.05 15.92 8.81
N GLU A 26 1.61 15.19 9.79
CA GLU A 26 3.05 15.12 10.10
C GLU A 26 3.72 14.35 8.98
N LEU A 27 3.11 13.25 8.52
CA LEU A 27 3.44 12.61 7.25
C LEU A 27 3.43 13.64 6.13
N THR A 28 2.30 14.31 5.88
CA THR A 28 2.14 15.25 4.75
C THR A 28 2.99 16.53 4.87
N HIS A 29 3.26 17.01 6.09
CA HIS A 29 4.02 18.22 6.44
C HIS A 29 5.51 17.92 6.47
N ARG A 30 5.94 16.75 6.96
CA ARG A 30 7.32 16.27 6.79
C ARG A 30 7.60 15.96 5.33
N LEU A 31 6.67 15.33 4.59
CA LEU A 31 6.77 15.11 3.14
C LEU A 31 7.00 16.42 2.36
N ASN A 32 6.36 17.52 2.77
CA ASN A 32 6.60 18.86 2.20
C ASN A 32 7.95 19.46 2.62
N ASN A 33 8.49 19.08 3.78
CA ASN A 33 9.78 19.57 4.31
C ASN A 33 10.99 18.67 3.96
N GLU A 34 10.79 17.49 3.34
CA GLU A 34 11.87 16.58 2.94
C GLU A 34 12.67 17.04 1.69
N GLN A 35 12.47 18.26 1.19
CA GLN A 35 13.36 18.85 0.16
C GLN A 35 14.82 19.02 0.63
N ASN A 36 15.10 18.87 1.94
CA ASN A 36 16.43 19.12 2.53
C ASN A 36 17.05 17.94 3.30
N LEU A 37 16.47 16.74 3.24
CA LEU A 37 17.09 15.56 3.89
C LEU A 37 18.03 14.84 2.93
N ARG A 38 19.26 14.60 3.38
CA ARG A 38 20.18 13.68 2.70
C ARG A 38 19.46 12.35 2.49
N GLN A 39 19.48 11.87 1.25
CA GLN A 39 18.97 10.55 0.88
C GLN A 39 19.40 9.54 1.95
N SER A 40 18.44 8.93 2.64
CA SER A 40 18.73 7.73 3.44
C SER A 40 19.42 6.74 2.51
N PRO A 41 20.41 5.98 2.99
CA PRO A 41 21.20 5.13 2.13
C PRO A 41 20.23 4.24 1.36
N VAL A 42 20.15 4.48 0.05
CA VAL A 42 19.59 3.56 -0.91
C VAL A 42 20.13 2.21 -0.47
N ILE A 43 19.25 1.27 -0.13
CA ILE A 43 19.68 -0.11 0.06
C ILE A 43 20.30 -0.47 -1.29
N PHE A 44 21.63 -0.36 -1.36
CA PHE A 44 22.37 -0.72 -2.54
C PHE A 44 22.02 -2.18 -2.77
N THR A 45 21.56 -2.48 -3.98
CA THR A 45 21.53 -3.84 -4.47
C THR A 45 22.90 -4.46 -4.13
N PRO A 46 22.95 -5.69 -3.58
CA PRO A 46 24.22 -6.32 -3.26
C PRO A 46 25.12 -6.21 -4.48
N SER A 47 26.32 -5.65 -4.32
CA SER A 47 27.24 -5.51 -5.42
C SER A 47 27.48 -6.90 -6.00
N PHE A 48 27.14 -7.07 -7.27
CA PHE A 48 27.35 -8.32 -8.02
C PHE A 48 28.84 -8.49 -8.32
N SER A 49 29.63 -8.73 -7.28
CA SER A 49 31.00 -9.27 -7.37
C SER A 49 30.95 -10.74 -7.02
N SER A 50 30.27 -11.53 -7.85
CA SER A 50 30.25 -12.97 -7.74
C SER A 50 30.12 -13.54 -9.15
N SER A 51 31.19 -14.17 -9.63
CA SER A 51 31.24 -14.95 -10.88
C SER A 51 30.26 -16.14 -10.90
N LYS A 52 29.45 -16.31 -9.86
CA LYS A 52 28.30 -17.20 -9.82
C LYS A 52 27.05 -16.35 -9.99
N THR A 53 26.51 -16.34 -11.21
CA THR A 53 25.15 -15.87 -11.46
C THR A 53 24.19 -16.79 -10.71
N PHE A 54 23.85 -16.44 -9.47
CA PHE A 54 22.58 -16.89 -8.92
C PHE A 54 21.52 -16.30 -9.84
N ARG A 55 20.99 -17.11 -10.77
CA ARG A 55 19.72 -16.79 -11.41
C ARG A 55 18.75 -16.64 -10.25
N PHE A 56 18.41 -15.40 -9.89
CA PHE A 56 17.18 -15.18 -9.16
C PHE A 56 16.10 -15.98 -9.90
N PRO A 57 15.28 -16.80 -9.23
CA PRO A 57 14.29 -17.67 -9.89
C PRO A 57 13.18 -16.88 -10.63
N TYR A 58 13.38 -15.58 -10.77
CA TYR A 58 12.46 -14.57 -11.21
C TYR A 58 13.15 -13.73 -12.29
N ARG A 59 12.60 -13.74 -13.51
CA ARG A 59 13.00 -12.77 -14.55
C ARG A 59 12.38 -11.42 -14.17
N TYR A 60 13.22 -10.43 -13.93
CA TYR A 60 12.77 -9.04 -13.89
C TYR A 60 12.25 -8.70 -15.29
N SER A 61 10.93 -8.57 -15.45
CA SER A 61 10.34 -8.14 -16.70
C SER A 61 10.67 -6.67 -16.88
N HIS A 62 11.58 -6.37 -17.80
CA HIS A 62 11.95 -4.99 -18.11
C HIS A 62 10.70 -4.20 -18.51
N TRP A 63 10.44 -3.18 -17.69
CA TRP A 63 9.58 -2.02 -17.87
C TRP A 63 9.29 -1.67 -19.35
N LYS A 64 8.17 -2.15 -19.93
CA LYS A 64 7.68 -1.70 -21.25
C LYS A 64 6.19 -1.35 -21.20
N SER A 65 5.87 -0.07 -21.40
CA SER A 65 4.50 0.37 -21.66
C SER A 65 4.14 0.03 -23.11
N SER A 66 2.88 -0.31 -23.40
CA SER A 66 2.37 -0.62 -24.74
C SER A 66 1.24 0.34 -25.10
N PRO A 67 1.08 0.75 -26.37
CA PRO A 67 -0.09 1.53 -26.80
C PRO A 67 -1.44 0.83 -26.54
N ILE A 68 -1.46 -0.51 -26.50
CA ILE A 68 -2.68 -1.31 -26.32
C ILE A 68 -3.07 -1.43 -24.84
N LEU A 69 -2.07 -1.41 -23.95
CA LEU A 69 -2.23 -1.48 -22.49
C LEU A 69 -1.27 -0.45 -21.88
N PRO A 70 -1.62 0.84 -21.96
CA PRO A 70 -0.78 1.88 -21.39
C PRO A 70 -0.73 1.70 -19.88
N ARG A 71 0.41 2.04 -19.28
CA ARG A 71 0.44 2.12 -17.82
C ARG A 71 -0.46 3.23 -17.33
N ALA A 72 -1.15 3.00 -16.20
CA ALA A 72 -1.88 4.08 -15.54
C ALA A 72 -0.90 5.11 -14.96
N PHE A 73 0.21 4.66 -14.38
CA PHE A 73 1.28 5.53 -13.90
C PHE A 73 2.26 5.94 -15.01
N SER A 74 2.52 7.24 -15.13
CA SER A 74 3.75 7.72 -15.76
C SER A 74 4.97 7.33 -14.93
N ARG A 75 6.17 7.48 -15.50
CA ARG A 75 7.43 7.22 -14.79
C ARG A 75 7.58 8.10 -13.53
N CYS A 76 7.15 9.36 -13.62
CA CYS A 76 7.23 10.31 -12.51
C CYS A 76 6.25 9.93 -11.40
N GLU A 77 5.01 9.60 -11.74
CA GLU A 77 3.99 9.19 -10.76
C GLU A 77 4.38 7.87 -10.09
N HIS A 78 4.91 6.90 -10.84
CA HIS A 78 5.44 5.66 -10.27
C HIS A 78 6.56 5.96 -9.25
N THR A 79 7.49 6.85 -9.59
CA THR A 79 8.57 7.27 -8.68
C THR A 79 8.02 7.91 -7.40
N LEU A 80 6.99 8.75 -7.52
CA LEU A 80 6.32 9.38 -6.37
C LEU A 80 5.60 8.34 -5.50
N ALA A 81 4.95 7.34 -6.09
CA ALA A 81 4.32 6.24 -5.35
C ALA A 81 5.35 5.40 -4.59
N MET A 82 6.49 5.05 -5.23
CA MET A 82 7.61 4.38 -4.56
C MET A 82 8.18 5.23 -3.41
N HIS A 83 8.23 6.55 -3.57
CA HIS A 83 8.68 7.44 -2.51
C HIS A 83 7.71 7.42 -1.31
N LEU A 84 6.39 7.52 -1.54
CA LEU A 84 5.38 7.39 -0.48
C LEU A 84 5.54 6.08 0.30
N LEU A 85 5.72 4.95 -0.40
CA LEU A 85 5.96 3.65 0.24
C LEU A 85 7.24 3.62 1.10
N THR A 86 8.30 4.31 0.67
CA THR A 86 9.54 4.42 1.46
C THR A 86 9.32 5.18 2.77
N ILE A 87 8.57 6.28 2.73
CA ILE A 87 8.21 7.05 3.93
C ILE A 87 7.34 6.20 4.87
N ILE A 88 6.33 5.50 4.34
CA ILE A 88 5.47 4.60 5.09
C ILE A 88 6.28 3.49 5.75
N ASP A 89 7.18 2.82 5.02
CA ASP A 89 8.03 1.76 5.55
C ASP A 89 8.86 2.25 6.75
N ARG A 90 9.52 3.40 6.58
CA ARG A 90 10.33 4.02 7.63
C ARG A 90 9.50 4.29 8.89
N LEU A 91 8.33 4.88 8.74
CA LEU A 91 7.46 5.22 9.87
C LEU A 91 6.87 4.00 10.54
N CYS A 92 6.44 3.00 9.77
CA CYS A 92 5.94 1.76 10.33
C CYS A 92 7.02 1.05 11.14
N ARG A 93 8.27 1.01 10.66
CA ARG A 93 9.41 0.48 11.42
C ARG A 93 9.68 1.26 12.69
N GLN A 94 9.72 2.59 12.61
CA GLN A 94 9.94 3.47 13.77
C GLN A 94 8.89 3.29 14.86
N HIS A 95 7.63 3.03 14.48
CA HIS A 95 6.52 2.86 15.42
C HIS A 95 6.15 1.40 15.71
N ASN A 96 6.96 0.45 15.24
CA ASN A 96 6.72 -0.99 15.39
C ASN A 96 5.29 -1.39 14.94
N ILE A 97 4.91 -0.93 13.75
CA ILE A 97 3.66 -1.23 13.06
C ILE A 97 3.98 -2.30 12.01
N THR A 98 3.34 -3.46 12.14
CA THR A 98 3.50 -4.57 11.20
C THR A 98 2.58 -4.37 9.99
N TYR A 99 3.04 -3.60 9.01
CA TYR A 99 2.36 -3.44 7.74
C TYR A 99 2.85 -4.45 6.69
N PHE A 100 2.08 -4.64 5.63
CA PHE A 100 2.52 -5.33 4.42
C PHE A 100 1.77 -4.82 3.19
N ILE A 101 2.36 -5.00 2.00
CA ILE A 101 1.69 -4.70 0.73
C ILE A 101 0.48 -5.62 0.52
N TYR A 102 -0.60 -5.07 -0.01
CA TYR A 102 -1.93 -5.70 -0.02
C TYR A 102 -2.58 -5.63 -1.42
N GLU A 103 -3.76 -6.25 -1.60
CA GLU A 103 -4.55 -6.29 -2.85
C GLU A 103 -3.75 -6.30 -4.18
N GLY A 104 -4.00 -5.35 -5.08
CA GLY A 104 -3.42 -5.25 -6.43
C GLY A 104 -1.92 -5.06 -6.38
N THR A 105 -1.44 -4.31 -5.38
CA THR A 105 -0.01 -4.13 -5.14
C THR A 105 0.71 -5.41 -4.77
N LEU A 106 0.12 -6.25 -3.91
CA LEU A 106 0.67 -7.57 -3.58
C LEU A 106 0.66 -8.48 -4.82
N LEU A 107 -0.42 -8.46 -5.61
CA LEU A 107 -0.54 -9.23 -6.83
C LEU A 107 0.51 -8.80 -7.87
N GLY A 108 0.71 -7.50 -8.05
CA GLY A 108 1.76 -6.92 -8.89
C GLY A 108 3.15 -7.36 -8.44
N SER A 109 3.44 -7.25 -7.15
CA SER A 109 4.70 -7.76 -6.57
C SER A 109 4.91 -9.26 -6.82
N VAL A 110 3.83 -10.06 -6.85
CA VAL A 110 3.89 -11.49 -7.14
C VAL A 110 4.12 -11.77 -8.62
N ARG A 111 3.42 -11.07 -9.52
CA ARG A 111 3.40 -11.37 -10.97
C ARG A 111 4.47 -10.62 -11.76
N HIS A 112 4.62 -9.33 -11.49
CA HIS A 112 5.43 -8.40 -12.27
C HIS A 112 6.69 -7.94 -11.51
N HIS A 113 6.75 -8.20 -10.20
CA HIS A 113 7.72 -7.60 -9.29
C HIS A 113 7.65 -6.06 -9.27
N ASP A 114 6.50 -5.51 -9.62
CA ASP A 114 6.18 -4.08 -9.71
C ASP A 114 4.66 -3.91 -9.68
N ILE A 115 4.16 -2.68 -9.65
CA ILE A 115 2.73 -2.36 -9.78
C ILE A 115 2.20 -2.99 -11.09
N ILE A 116 0.98 -3.53 -11.04
CA ILE A 116 0.33 -4.07 -12.24
C ILE A 116 0.26 -2.95 -13.29
N PRO A 117 0.60 -3.18 -14.57
CA PRO A 117 0.74 -2.09 -15.52
C PRO A 117 -0.47 -1.15 -15.58
N TRP A 118 -1.68 -1.70 -15.52
CA TRP A 118 -2.94 -0.97 -15.58
C TRP A 118 -3.54 -0.60 -14.22
N ASP A 119 -2.91 -0.95 -13.09
CA ASP A 119 -3.33 -0.46 -11.76
C ASP A 119 -3.02 1.02 -11.63
N ASP A 120 -3.93 1.77 -11.02
CA ASP A 120 -3.82 3.20 -10.77
C ASP A 120 -3.60 3.57 -9.29
N ASP A 121 -3.43 2.60 -8.41
CA ASP A 121 -3.14 2.85 -7.00
C ASP A 121 -2.11 1.87 -6.40
N VAL A 122 -1.86 2.08 -5.10
CA VAL A 122 -0.95 1.28 -4.31
C VAL A 122 -1.60 0.96 -2.97
N ASP A 123 -1.58 -0.30 -2.57
CA ASP A 123 -2.30 -0.81 -1.41
C ASP A 123 -1.35 -1.35 -0.35
N ILE A 124 -1.57 -0.94 0.89
CA ILE A 124 -0.97 -1.55 2.07
C ILE A 124 -2.03 -1.82 3.12
N ILE A 125 -1.73 -2.72 4.05
CA ILE A 125 -2.62 -2.99 5.17
C ILE A 125 -1.86 -2.94 6.50
N ILE A 126 -2.47 -2.34 7.52
CA ILE A 126 -1.91 -2.17 8.87
C ILE A 126 -2.89 -2.69 9.95
N PRO A 127 -2.42 -3.05 11.16
CA PRO A 127 -3.31 -3.50 12.21
C PRO A 127 -4.20 -2.36 12.73
N TYR A 128 -5.52 -2.59 12.80
CA TYR A 128 -6.51 -1.59 13.22
C TYR A 128 -6.26 -1.08 14.65
N GLN A 129 -5.89 -1.97 15.58
CA GLN A 129 -5.66 -1.62 16.98
C GLN A 129 -4.54 -0.57 17.19
N LYS A 130 -3.61 -0.44 16.24
CA LYS A 130 -2.57 0.60 16.28
C LYS A 130 -3.12 2.01 15.96
N LEU A 131 -4.32 2.09 15.38
CA LEU A 131 -5.08 3.32 15.20
C LEU A 131 -6.06 3.57 16.35
N ILE A 132 -6.76 2.55 16.87
CA ILE A 132 -7.76 2.72 17.96
C ILE A 132 -7.16 3.42 19.19
N ASN A 133 -5.90 3.15 19.51
CA ASN A 133 -5.24 3.80 20.65
C ASN A 133 -4.92 5.29 20.42
N ARG A 134 -5.26 5.83 19.24
CA ARG A 134 -4.98 7.22 18.86
C ARG A 134 -6.18 7.90 18.15
N ALA A 135 -7.10 7.17 17.51
CA ALA A 135 -8.10 7.65 16.55
C ALA A 135 -9.55 7.53 17.02
N ASP A 136 -10.16 8.69 17.22
CA ASP A 136 -11.57 8.84 17.57
C ASP A 136 -12.46 8.99 16.30
N THR A 137 -12.27 8.11 15.30
CA THR A 137 -13.20 8.01 14.16
C THR A 137 -13.72 6.59 13.99
N PRO A 138 -14.73 6.21 14.80
CA PRO A 138 -15.43 4.95 14.62
C PRO A 138 -15.96 4.82 13.19
N GLY A 139 -15.62 3.72 12.51
CA GLY A 139 -16.25 3.33 11.25
C GLY A 139 -15.46 3.60 9.96
N LYS A 140 -14.28 4.24 10.00
CA LYS A 140 -13.47 4.42 8.78
C LYS A 140 -12.67 3.16 8.44
N GLN A 141 -12.93 2.60 7.27
CA GLN A 141 -12.37 1.29 6.87
C GLN A 141 -11.01 1.38 6.15
N TYR A 142 -10.62 2.56 5.66
CA TYR A 142 -9.34 2.80 4.99
C TYR A 142 -8.97 4.30 4.99
N TYR A 143 -7.70 4.62 4.69
CA TYR A 143 -7.23 5.98 4.40
C TYR A 143 -6.58 6.05 3.01
N LYS A 144 -6.59 7.24 2.40
CA LYS A 144 -5.80 7.55 1.20
C LYS A 144 -4.72 8.56 1.54
N LEU A 145 -3.46 8.25 1.21
CA LEU A 145 -2.31 9.13 1.41
C LEU A 145 -1.79 9.61 0.05
N SER A 146 -1.66 10.92 -0.15
CA SER A 146 -1.15 11.53 -1.38
C SER A 146 -0.36 12.81 -1.08
N TYR A 147 0.41 13.28 -2.05
CA TYR A 147 1.07 14.59 -1.96
C TYR A 147 0.08 15.73 -2.21
N LYS A 148 0.09 16.75 -1.34
CA LYS A 148 -0.75 17.95 -1.54
C LYS A 148 -0.45 18.70 -2.84
N ASN A 149 0.79 18.67 -3.30
CA ASN A 149 1.25 19.43 -4.48
C ASN A 149 1.29 18.57 -5.75
N THR A 150 0.42 17.57 -5.85
CA THR A 150 0.25 16.77 -7.07
C THR A 150 -1.15 17.00 -7.65
N PRO A 151 -1.41 16.68 -8.93
CA PRO A 151 -2.75 16.86 -9.50
C PRO A 151 -3.81 16.09 -8.72
N SER A 152 -5.04 16.60 -8.65
CA SER A 152 -6.15 15.82 -8.09
C SER A 152 -6.33 14.51 -8.85
N ALA A 153 -6.69 13.44 -8.14
CA ALA A 153 -7.07 12.19 -8.77
C ALA A 153 -8.45 12.40 -9.42
N GLY A 154 -8.49 12.95 -10.63
CA GLY A 154 -9.75 13.33 -11.28
C GLY A 154 -10.56 14.33 -10.46
N GLY A 155 -11.83 14.00 -10.17
CA GLY A 155 -12.75 14.83 -9.39
C GLY A 155 -12.71 14.57 -7.87
N TYR A 156 -11.78 13.75 -7.38
CA TYR A 156 -11.68 13.40 -5.97
C TYR A 156 -10.90 14.44 -5.14
N LYS A 157 -11.07 14.41 -3.82
CA LYS A 157 -10.39 15.32 -2.88
C LYS A 157 -8.92 15.00 -2.65
N TRP A 158 -8.49 13.79 -2.97
CA TRP A 158 -7.09 13.37 -2.87
C TRP A 158 -6.36 13.58 -4.22
N HIS A 159 -5.05 13.53 -4.15
CA HIS A 159 -4.19 13.77 -5.31
C HIS A 159 -3.58 12.48 -5.84
N PHE A 160 -3.09 12.52 -7.07
CA PHE A 160 -2.49 11.40 -7.77
C PHE A 160 -0.96 11.60 -7.88
N PRO A 161 -0.14 10.58 -7.55
CA PRO A 161 -0.52 9.25 -7.08
C PRO A 161 -0.88 9.22 -5.59
N PHE A 162 -1.58 8.14 -5.19
CA PHE A 162 -1.95 7.90 -3.79
C PHE A 162 -1.64 6.46 -3.34
N VAL A 163 -1.60 6.26 -2.02
CA VAL A 163 -1.51 4.95 -1.37
C VAL A 163 -2.77 4.74 -0.53
N ASP A 164 -3.45 3.63 -0.75
CA ASP A 164 -4.55 3.15 0.07
C ASP A 164 -4.01 2.36 1.26
N ILE A 165 -4.44 2.78 2.44
CA ILE A 165 -4.05 2.20 3.73
C ILE A 165 -5.29 1.52 4.31
N PHE A 166 -5.35 0.21 4.13
CA PHE A 166 -6.39 -0.65 4.68
C PHE A 166 -6.07 -1.04 6.12
N PHE A 167 -7.08 -1.51 6.84
CA PHE A 167 -6.92 -2.02 8.20
C PHE A 167 -7.27 -3.48 8.29
N TYR A 168 -6.48 -4.23 9.07
CA TYR A 168 -6.82 -5.58 9.47
C TYR A 168 -7.07 -5.70 10.97
N GLU A 169 -8.04 -6.52 11.32
CA GLU A 169 -8.20 -7.09 12.65
C GLU A 169 -7.66 -8.52 12.67
N GLN A 170 -7.46 -9.05 13.87
CA GLN A 170 -6.90 -10.38 14.05
C GLN A 170 -7.33 -11.03 15.35
N ASP A 171 -7.50 -12.35 15.31
CA ASP A 171 -7.64 -13.21 16.49
C ASP A 171 -6.36 -14.04 16.70
N GLN A 172 -6.42 -15.10 17.52
CA GLN A 172 -5.25 -15.95 17.77
C GLN A 172 -4.73 -16.68 16.51
N SER A 173 -5.61 -16.97 15.56
CA SER A 173 -5.36 -17.87 14.42
C SER A 173 -5.41 -17.20 13.06
N SER A 174 -6.17 -16.11 12.94
CA SER A 174 -6.57 -15.51 11.67
C SER A 174 -6.53 -13.98 11.74
N LEU A 175 -6.54 -13.36 10.55
CA LEU A 175 -6.72 -11.93 10.35
C LEU A 175 -7.71 -11.68 9.21
N TRP A 176 -8.34 -10.51 9.19
CA TRP A 176 -9.29 -10.10 8.15
C TRP A 176 -9.21 -8.59 7.93
N SER A 177 -9.43 -8.15 6.70
CA SER A 177 -9.60 -6.73 6.38
C SER A 177 -10.90 -6.20 6.97
N LEU A 178 -10.91 -4.95 7.43
CA LEU A 178 -12.14 -4.28 7.88
C LEU A 178 -13.16 -4.06 6.75
N GLN A 179 -12.71 -4.07 5.48
CA GLN A 179 -13.61 -3.99 4.33
C GLN A 179 -14.34 -5.31 4.04
N THR A 180 -13.72 -6.43 4.40
CA THR A 180 -14.25 -7.77 4.15
C THR A 180 -14.14 -8.63 5.41
N PRO A 181 -14.86 -8.28 6.49
CA PRO A 181 -14.70 -8.93 7.80
C PRO A 181 -15.04 -10.42 7.78
N ASP A 182 -15.89 -10.86 6.84
CA ASP A 182 -16.26 -12.27 6.67
C ASP A 182 -15.17 -13.11 5.98
N THR A 183 -14.16 -12.47 5.38
CA THR A 183 -13.07 -13.15 4.67
C THR A 183 -11.83 -13.30 5.54
N LYS A 184 -11.84 -14.32 6.41
CA LYS A 184 -10.73 -14.60 7.33
C LYS A 184 -9.58 -15.33 6.64
N ILE A 185 -8.37 -14.80 6.79
CA ILE A 185 -7.11 -15.37 6.32
C ILE A 185 -6.35 -15.95 7.51
N ARG A 186 -5.93 -17.22 7.43
CA ARG A 186 -5.12 -17.85 8.48
C ARG A 186 -3.76 -17.17 8.60
N LYS A 187 -3.36 -16.80 9.82
CA LYS A 187 -2.07 -16.14 10.12
C LYS A 187 -0.86 -16.91 9.61
N ARG A 188 -0.91 -18.25 9.59
CA ARG A 188 0.16 -19.09 9.06
C ARG A 188 0.48 -18.85 7.57
N HIS A 189 -0.45 -18.29 6.81
CA HIS A 189 -0.24 -17.91 5.40
C HIS A 189 0.34 -16.50 5.26
N VAL A 190 0.18 -15.66 6.29
CA VAL A 190 0.65 -14.28 6.29
C VAL A 190 2.01 -14.17 6.97
N PHE A 191 2.13 -14.71 8.19
CA PHE A 191 3.28 -14.53 9.05
C PHE A 191 4.21 -15.75 9.11
N PRO A 192 5.49 -15.52 9.46
CA PRO A 192 6.18 -14.23 9.43
C PRO A 192 6.23 -13.64 8.02
N LEU A 193 6.21 -12.32 7.94
CA LEU A 193 6.31 -11.61 6.67
C LEU A 193 7.66 -11.91 5.99
N VAL A 194 7.68 -11.80 4.68
CA VAL A 194 8.86 -11.92 3.83
C VAL A 194 9.02 -10.65 3.00
N LEU A 195 10.23 -10.34 2.56
CA LEU A 195 10.43 -9.23 1.63
C LEU A 195 10.16 -9.69 0.21
N ARG A 196 9.37 -8.91 -0.54
CA ARG A 196 9.15 -9.12 -1.98
C ARG A 196 9.47 -7.84 -2.77
N PRO A 197 9.91 -7.98 -4.03
CA PRO A 197 10.20 -6.83 -4.87
C PRO A 197 8.92 -6.11 -5.30
N LEU A 198 8.96 -4.78 -5.30
CA LEU A 198 7.97 -3.90 -5.92
C LEU A 198 8.72 -2.72 -6.55
N GLY A 199 8.92 -2.79 -7.86
CA GLY A 199 9.74 -1.83 -8.60
C GLY A 199 11.20 -1.88 -8.11
N GLN A 200 11.64 -0.79 -7.48
CA GLN A 200 12.99 -0.67 -6.89
C GLN A 200 13.04 -0.98 -5.39
N LEU A 201 11.89 -1.29 -4.77
CA LEU A 201 11.77 -1.51 -3.33
C LEU A 201 11.69 -3.00 -2.99
N TRP A 202 12.03 -3.31 -1.74
CA TRP A 202 11.79 -4.62 -1.12
C TRP A 202 10.91 -4.41 0.11
N LEU A 203 9.64 -4.77 -0.01
CA LEU A 203 8.62 -4.44 0.98
C LEU A 203 8.11 -5.69 1.71
N PRO A 204 7.64 -5.56 2.96
CA PRO A 204 7.02 -6.67 3.68
C PRO A 204 5.77 -7.16 2.95
N ALA A 205 5.69 -8.47 2.78
CA ALA A 205 4.60 -9.18 2.14
C ALA A 205 4.26 -10.47 2.92
N PRO A 206 3.03 -10.99 2.77
CA PRO A 206 2.63 -12.30 3.30
C PRO A 206 3.58 -13.42 2.87
N ARG A 207 3.87 -14.38 3.76
CA ARG A 207 4.70 -15.55 3.47
C ARG A 207 4.20 -16.36 2.29
N ASN A 208 2.89 -16.52 2.16
CA ASN A 208 2.25 -17.27 1.09
C ASN A 208 1.15 -16.41 0.43
N PRO A 209 1.52 -15.45 -0.44
CA PRO A 209 0.58 -14.53 -1.07
C PRO A 209 -0.53 -15.24 -1.84
N LYS A 210 -0.25 -16.38 -2.47
CA LYS A 210 -1.24 -17.16 -3.23
C LYS A 210 -2.47 -17.54 -2.40
N ARG A 211 -2.31 -17.71 -1.08
CA ARG A 211 -3.42 -18.07 -0.18
C ARG A 211 -4.29 -16.89 0.22
N LEU A 212 -3.93 -15.67 -0.17
CA LEU A 212 -4.73 -14.47 0.04
C LEU A 212 -5.61 -14.18 -1.18
N PHE A 213 -5.27 -14.73 -2.34
CA PHE A 213 -6.08 -14.62 -3.54
C PHE A 213 -7.06 -15.79 -3.62
N GLY A 214 -8.26 -15.53 -4.17
CA GLY A 214 -9.25 -16.57 -4.49
C GLY A 214 -8.93 -17.38 -5.76
N PHE A 215 -7.76 -17.16 -6.37
CA PHE A 215 -7.32 -17.73 -7.64
C PHE A 215 -5.78 -17.95 -7.64
N ASP A 216 -5.23 -18.77 -8.54
CA ASP A 216 -3.78 -18.83 -8.72
C ASP A 216 -3.33 -17.66 -9.62
N PRO A 217 -2.47 -16.75 -9.14
CA PRO A 217 -2.04 -15.58 -9.91
C PRO A 217 -1.14 -15.92 -11.12
N PHE A 218 -0.80 -17.20 -11.31
CA PHE A 218 0.00 -17.69 -12.43
C PHE A 218 -0.76 -18.64 -13.37
N ASP A 219 -2.05 -18.89 -13.14
CA ASP A 219 -2.87 -19.60 -14.12
C ASP A 219 -3.13 -18.64 -15.30
N GLU A 220 -2.67 -19.04 -16.50
CA GLU A 220 -2.86 -18.33 -17.78
C GLU A 220 -4.29 -18.48 -18.33
#